data_AF-A0A369TEY5-F1
#
_entry.id   AF-A0A369TEY5-F1
#
_cell.length_a   1.000
_cell.length_b   1.000
_cell.length_c   1.000
_cell.angle_alpha   90.00
_cell.angle_beta   90.00
_cell.angle_gamma   90.00
#
_symmetry.space_group_name_H-M   'P 1'
#
loop_
_entity.id
_entity.type
_entity.pdbx_description
1 polymer ?
#
loop_
_entity_poly.entity_id
_entity_poly.type
_entity_poly.pdbx_seq_one_letter_code
_entity_poly.pdbx_strand_id
1 'polypeptide(L)'
;MPAKSVTANRLSDGTVVYLTPGGGWSEYVREADWREDKEEQQALLERGEADVARSIVLDAYLIDVAIGEDGTPWPTRNREVIRSLGPTTRLDLGKQAELEG
;
A
#
# COMPACT_ATOMS: atom_id res chain seq x y z
N MET A 1 -0.19 -17.54 7.57
CA MET A 1 0.80 -16.73 6.82
C MET A 1 0.53 -15.27 7.16
N PRO A 2 1.49 -14.33 7.14
CA PRO A 2 1.17 -12.93 7.43
C PRO A 2 0.17 -12.42 6.38
N ALA A 3 -0.76 -11.55 6.80
CA ALA A 3 -1.61 -10.81 5.89
C ALA A 3 -0.73 -9.97 4.95
N LYS A 4 -1.14 -9.85 3.69
CA LYS A 4 -0.42 -9.04 2.71
C LYS A 4 -1.34 -8.10 1.95
N SER A 5 -0.79 -6.94 1.62
CA SER A 5 -1.41 -5.94 0.74
C SER A 5 -0.52 -5.67 -0.46
N VAL A 6 -1.09 -5.15 -1.54
CA VAL A 6 -0.32 -4.72 -2.71
C VAL A 6 0.02 -3.24 -2.60
N THR A 7 1.29 -2.92 -2.82
CA THR A 7 1.79 -1.55 -2.93
C THR A 7 2.47 -1.36 -4.28
N ALA A 8 2.51 -0.11 -4.75
CA ALA A 8 3.16 0.30 -5.99
C ALA A 8 3.54 1.79 -5.94
N ASN A 9 4.23 2.28 -6.95
CA ASN A 9 4.40 3.71 -7.20
C ASN A 9 3.47 4.16 -8.33
N ARG A 10 2.61 5.15 -8.12
CA ARG A 10 1.79 5.72 -9.20
C ARG A 10 2.69 6.34 -10.26
N LEU A 11 2.42 6.05 -11.53
CA LEU A 11 3.31 6.46 -12.62
C LEU A 11 3.35 7.98 -12.82
N SER A 12 2.24 8.68 -12.57
CA SER A 12 2.09 10.10 -12.86
C SER A 12 2.91 11.02 -11.96
N ASP A 13 3.09 10.66 -10.70
CA ASP A 13 3.66 11.52 -9.65
C ASP A 13 4.69 10.80 -8.75
N GLY A 14 4.86 9.49 -8.92
CA GLY A 14 5.76 8.67 -8.12
C GLY A 14 5.24 8.37 -6.71
N THR A 15 4.01 8.76 -6.37
CA THR A 15 3.44 8.57 -5.03
C THR A 15 3.31 7.09 -4.70
N VAL A 16 3.67 6.71 -3.48
CA VAL A 16 3.44 5.35 -2.98
C VAL A 16 1.95 5.16 -2.74
N VAL A 17 1.39 4.15 -3.40
CA VAL A 17 -0.03 3.83 -3.37
C VAL A 17 -0.26 2.37 -2.99
N TYR A 18 -1.48 2.08 -2.55
CA TYR A 18 -1.94 0.77 -2.09
C TYR A 18 -3.25 0.41 -2.78
N LEU A 19 -3.36 -0.84 -3.22
CA LEU A 19 -4.54 -1.32 -3.95
C LEU A 19 -5.73 -1.44 -3.00
N THR A 20 -6.86 -0.81 -3.32
CA THR A 20 -8.06 -0.81 -2.48
C THR A 20 -9.00 -1.98 -2.84
N PRO A 21 -9.95 -2.35 -1.97
CA PRO A 21 -10.94 -3.38 -2.28
C PRO A 21 -11.75 -3.09 -3.56
N GLY A 22 -11.95 -1.80 -3.88
CA GLY A 22 -12.68 -1.36 -5.06
C GLY A 22 -11.91 -1.41 -6.38
N GLY A 23 -10.64 -1.84 -6.39
CA GLY A 23 -9.84 -1.87 -7.62
C GLY A 23 -9.08 -0.59 -7.94
N GLY A 24 -9.17 0.43 -7.07
CA GLY A 24 -8.44 1.68 -7.21
C GLY A 24 -7.15 1.71 -6.37
N TRP A 25 -6.48 2.87 -6.38
CA TRP A 25 -5.23 3.09 -5.66
C TRP A 25 -5.39 4.22 -4.65
N SER A 26 -5.18 3.91 -3.37
CA SER A 26 -5.15 4.90 -2.29
C SER A 26 -3.72 5.26 -1.90
N GLU A 27 -3.54 6.47 -1.41
CA GLU A 27 -2.26 6.91 -0.84
C GLU A 27 -2.10 6.47 0.62
N TYR A 28 -3.18 6.00 1.26
CA TYR A 28 -3.20 5.59 2.65
C TYR A 28 -3.26 4.07 2.78
N VAL A 29 -2.28 3.50 3.49
CA VAL A 29 -2.21 2.05 3.68
C VAL A 29 -3.42 1.48 4.41
N ARG A 30 -4.05 2.24 5.32
CA ARG A 30 -5.26 1.83 6.05
C ARG A 30 -6.46 1.52 5.14
N GLU A 31 -6.44 1.98 3.89
CA GLU A 31 -7.49 1.75 2.89
C GLU A 31 -7.14 0.58 1.94
N ALA A 32 -5.98 -0.04 2.13
CA ALA A 32 -5.53 -1.15 1.30
C ALA A 32 -6.38 -2.39 1.53
N ASP A 33 -6.60 -3.13 0.45
CA ASP A 33 -7.09 -4.50 0.52
C ASP A 33 -5.98 -5.41 1.07
N TRP A 34 -6.35 -6.45 1.82
CA TRP A 34 -5.39 -7.38 2.41
C TRP A 34 -5.91 -8.81 2.43
N ARG A 35 -5.04 -9.79 2.25
CA ARG A 35 -5.40 -11.23 2.24
C ARG A 35 -4.39 -12.07 3.02
N GLU A 36 -4.89 -13.09 3.70
CA GLU A 36 -4.06 -14.07 4.43
C GLU A 36 -3.79 -15.33 3.60
N ASP A 37 -4.79 -15.74 2.81
CA ASP A 37 -4.72 -16.90 1.93
C ASP A 37 -3.81 -16.62 0.73
N LYS A 38 -3.04 -17.63 0.33
CA LYS A 38 -1.99 -17.46 -0.68
C LYS A 38 -2.57 -17.24 -2.07
N GLU A 39 -3.64 -17.95 -2.40
CA GLU A 39 -4.35 -17.85 -3.67
C GLU A 39 -5.00 -16.46 -3.78
N GLU A 40 -5.60 -15.96 -2.70
CA GLU A 40 -6.15 -14.62 -2.66
C GLU A 40 -5.07 -13.52 -2.73
N GLN A 41 -3.91 -13.73 -2.11
CA GLN A 41 -2.76 -12.81 -2.24
C GLN A 41 -2.26 -12.73 -3.68
N GLN A 42 -2.20 -13.87 -4.39
CA GLN A 42 -1.81 -13.89 -5.80
C GLN A 42 -2.83 -13.18 -6.68
N ALA A 43 -4.13 -13.42 -6.46
CA ALA A 43 -5.19 -12.71 -7.18
C ALA A 43 -5.14 -11.19 -6.93
N LEU A 44 -4.79 -10.77 -5.70
CA LEU A 44 -4.60 -9.36 -5.38
C LEU A 44 -3.41 -8.77 -6.15
N LEU A 45 -2.30 -9.50 -6.23
CA LEU A 45 -1.11 -9.10 -6.99
C LEU A 45 -1.41 -8.96 -8.49
N GLU A 46 -2.11 -9.93 -9.09
CA GLU A 46 -2.49 -9.91 -10.51
C GLU A 46 -3.31 -8.66 -10.88
N ARG A 47 -4.17 -8.19 -9.98
CA ARG A 47 -4.89 -6.91 -10.16
C ARG A 47 -3.91 -5.74 -10.25
N GLY A 48 -2.89 -5.71 -9.40
CA GLY A 48 -1.83 -4.70 -9.44
C GLY A 48 -0.99 -4.79 -10.72
N GLU A 49 -0.61 -6.00 -11.14
CA GLU A 49 0.15 -6.24 -12.37
C GLU A 49 -0.62 -5.81 -13.63
N ALA A 50 -1.95 -5.98 -13.64
CA ALA A 50 -2.79 -5.45 -14.71
C ALA A 50 -2.69 -3.93 -14.83
N ASP A 51 -2.59 -3.21 -13.70
CA ASP A 51 -2.36 -1.75 -13.69
C ASP A 51 -0.94 -1.35 -14.07
N VAL A 52 0.05 -2.19 -13.82
CA VAL A 52 1.40 -2.03 -14.38
C VAL A 52 1.36 -2.14 -15.90
N ALA A 53 0.68 -3.15 -16.45
CA ALA A 53 0.53 -3.32 -17.90
C ALA A 53 -0.22 -2.14 -18.56
N ARG A 54 -1.15 -1.51 -17.82
CA ARG A 54 -1.85 -0.29 -18.24
C ARG A 54 -1.06 1.01 -18.04
N SER A 55 0.17 0.95 -17.49
CA SER A 55 0.98 2.13 -17.17
C SER A 55 0.29 3.09 -16.19
N ILE A 56 -0.48 2.56 -15.22
CA ILE A 56 -1.10 3.36 -14.15
C ILE A 56 -0.15 3.43 -12.95
N VAL A 57 0.52 2.32 -12.65
CA VAL A 57 1.52 2.20 -11.58
C VAL A 57 2.79 1.51 -12.07
N LEU A 58 3.85 1.63 -11.30
CA LEU A 58 5.12 0.93 -11.46
C LEU A 58 5.30 -0.07 -10.31
N ASP A 59 5.81 -1.24 -10.66
CA ASP A 59 6.33 -2.25 -9.73
C ASP A 59 5.33 -2.60 -8.62
N ALA A 60 4.22 -3.24 -8.97
CA ALA A 60 3.24 -3.73 -8.01
C ALA A 60 3.78 -4.98 -7.29
N TYR A 61 3.82 -4.97 -5.96
CA TYR A 61 4.30 -6.10 -5.16
C TYR A 61 3.57 -6.24 -3.83
N LEU A 62 3.67 -7.43 -3.23
CA LEU A 62 3.07 -7.74 -1.93
C LEU A 62 3.98 -7.29 -0.77
N ILE A 63 3.38 -6.64 0.23
CA ILE A 63 4.01 -6.29 1.51
C ILE A 63 3.34 -7.01 2.68
N ASP A 64 4.14 -7.36 3.69
CA ASP A 64 3.65 -7.93 4.94
C ASP A 64 2.97 -6.84 5.78
N VAL A 65 1.70 -7.03 6.15
CA VAL A 65 0.91 -6.11 6.97
C VAL A 65 0.41 -6.79 8.26
N ALA A 66 0.32 -6.01 9.33
CA ALA A 66 -0.41 -6.35 10.54
C ALA A 66 -1.79 -5.70 10.47
N ILE A 67 -2.82 -6.39 10.95
CA ILE A 67 -4.20 -5.89 10.95
C ILE A 67 -4.51 -5.34 12.34
N GLY A 68 -4.89 -4.06 12.40
CA GLY A 68 -5.32 -3.40 13.64
C GLY A 68 -6.67 -3.92 14.14
N GLU A 69 -7.04 -3.55 15.37
CA GLU A 69 -8.34 -3.90 15.96
C GLU A 69 -9.53 -3.33 15.15
N ASP A 70 -9.30 -2.24 14.42
CA ASP A 70 -10.26 -1.60 13.52
C ASP A 70 -10.33 -2.27 12.12
N GLY A 71 -9.56 -3.35 11.90
CA GLY A 71 -9.49 -4.06 10.64
C GLY A 71 -8.60 -3.42 9.58
N THR A 72 -7.88 -2.34 9.92
CA THR A 72 -7.01 -1.64 8.96
C THR A 72 -5.62 -2.26 8.88
N PRO A 73 -5.03 -2.38 7.67
CA PRO A 73 -3.69 -2.91 7.53
C PRO A 73 -2.62 -1.85 7.77
N TRP A 74 -1.51 -2.27 8.40
CA TRP A 74 -0.31 -1.45 8.60
C TRP A 74 0.97 -2.23 8.24
N PRO A 75 1.94 -1.63 7.51
CA PRO A 75 3.17 -2.34 7.12
C PRO A 75 4.02 -2.75 8.31
N THR A 76 4.63 -3.93 8.22
CA THR A 76 5.49 -4.47 9.29
C THR A 76 6.99 -4.23 9.07
N ARG A 77 7.41 -3.94 7.83
CA ARG A 77 8.82 -3.71 7.50
C ARG A 77 9.14 -2.22 7.53
N ASN A 78 10.25 -1.85 8.18
CA ASN A 78 10.68 -0.45 8.36
C ASN A 78 10.69 0.37 7.05
N ARG A 79 11.16 -0.21 5.94
CA ARG A 79 11.16 0.47 4.63
C ARG A 79 9.76 0.89 4.22
N GLU A 80 8.79 0.01 4.40
CA GLU A 80 7.39 0.25 4.00
C GLU A 80 6.67 1.18 4.96
N VAL A 81 7.00 1.12 6.25
CA VAL A 81 6.52 2.10 7.25
C VAL A 81 7.01 3.51 6.89
N ILE A 82 8.29 3.65 6.54
CA ILE A 82 8.82 4.96 6.11
C ILE A 82 8.14 5.43 4.82
N ARG A 83 7.90 4.53 3.85
CA ARG A 83 7.19 4.85 2.60
C ARG A 83 5.72 5.22 2.80
N SER A 84 5.05 4.65 3.81
CA SER A 84 3.66 4.99 4.12
C SER A 84 3.51 6.33 4.84
N LEU A 85 4.54 6.75 5.58
CA LEU A 85 4.57 8.03 6.29
C LEU A 85 5.14 9.13 5.38
N GLY A 86 6.36 8.96 4.87
CA GLY A 86 7.07 9.98 4.10
C GLY A 86 8.45 10.28 4.70
N PRO A 87 9.04 11.44 4.41
CA PRO A 87 10.38 11.79 4.88
C PRO A 87 10.51 11.74 6.41
N THR A 88 11.64 11.22 6.91
CA THR A 88 11.93 11.12 8.35
C THR A 88 12.65 12.35 8.93
N THR A 89 13.08 13.28 8.09
CA THR A 89 13.86 14.48 8.49
C THR A 89 13.03 15.76 8.58
N ARG A 90 11.92 15.85 7.85
CA ARG A 90 10.96 16.97 7.83
C ARG A 90 9.55 16.42 7.97
N LEU A 91 9.16 16.14 9.22
CA LEU A 91 7.90 15.47 9.51
C LEU A 91 6.67 16.31 9.12
N ASP A 92 6.85 17.62 8.99
CA ASP A 92 5.87 18.60 8.49
C ASP A 92 5.55 18.47 7.00
N LEU A 93 6.31 17.67 6.24
CA LEU A 93 6.18 17.53 4.79
C LEU A 93 5.77 16.12 4.32
N GLY A 94 5.59 15.18 5.25
CA GLY A 94 5.14 13.81 4.94
C GLY A 94 3.65 13.61 5.13
N LYS A 95 3.13 12.45 4.73
CA LYS A 95 1.73 12.04 4.96
C LYS A 95 1.38 12.02 6.45
N GLN A 96 2.36 11.83 7.33
CA GLN A 96 2.15 11.94 8.77
C GLN A 96 1.64 13.32 9.23
N ALA A 97 1.94 14.40 8.51
CA ALA A 97 1.45 15.74 8.84
C ALA A 97 -0.02 15.95 8.42
N GLU A 98 -0.51 15.19 7.44
CA GLU A 98 -1.89 15.26 6.95
C GLU A 98 -2.87 14.50 7.84
N LEU A 99 -2.36 13.57 8.67
CA LEU A 99 -3.15 12.74 9.58
C LEU A 99 -3.43 13.41 10.94
N GLU A 100 -2.80 14.55 11.26
CA GLU A 100 -3.00 15.29 12.52
C GLU A 100 -4.27 16.17 12.56
N GLY A 101 -5.28 15.86 11.74
CA GLY A 101 -6.55 16.60 11.61
C GLY A 101 -7.78 15.82 12.08
#